data_AF-A0A259CJC9-F1
#
_entry.id   AF-A0A259CJC9-F1
#
_cell.length_a   1.000
_cell.length_b   1.000
_cell.length_c   1.000
_cell.angle_alpha   90.00
_cell.angle_beta   90.00
_cell.angle_gamma   90.00
#
_symmetry.space_group_name_H-M   'P 1'
#
loop_
_entity.id
_entity.type
_entity.pdbx_description
1 polymer ?
#
loop_
_entity_poly.entity_id
_entity_poly.type
_entity_poly.pdbx_seq_one_letter_code
_entity_poly.pdbx_strand_id
1 'polypeptide(L)'
;MSVTNNEVAADEQAALRKAGLRAGDPEWEKWGICDYITKPRIAAAITGKTPDGQPIAGDYKFTDEFPMAEGFEENAEFFTLTYEAPVAVSHNLAFQRVAPLLWMRAGSEGRRIDDLPAQGWEVAGTYGLLVDLDRATEFCAAAALAEGLRVAYIVTDDDRRFQAVTRALPDTIEPVRLYESYLSNFRFAMGR
;
A
#
# COMPACT_ATOMS: atom_id res chain seq x y z
N MET A 1 -11.90 0.53 1.28
CA MET A 1 -11.00 -0.65 1.22
C MET A 1 -11.86 -1.90 1.07
N SER A 2 -11.58 -2.75 0.07
CA SER A 2 -12.25 -4.04 -0.14
C SER A 2 -11.20 -5.15 -0.03
N VAL A 3 -11.56 -6.28 0.58
CA VAL A 3 -10.69 -7.46 0.70
C VAL A 3 -11.44 -8.65 0.09
N THR A 4 -10.82 -9.34 -0.85
CA THR A 4 -11.42 -10.48 -1.54
C THR A 4 -10.36 -11.53 -1.88
N ASN A 5 -10.76 -12.80 -1.84
CA ASN A 5 -9.93 -13.91 -2.30
C ASN A 5 -9.98 -13.98 -3.83
N ASN A 6 -8.92 -14.49 -4.45
CA ASN A 6 -8.89 -14.73 -5.89
C ASN A 6 -9.53 -16.09 -6.24
N GLU A 7 -10.84 -16.19 -6.00
CA GLU A 7 -11.57 -17.46 -6.14
C GLU A 7 -11.80 -17.84 -7.60
N VAL A 8 -11.63 -19.12 -7.93
CA VAL A 8 -11.93 -19.70 -9.26
C VAL A 8 -13.29 -20.40 -9.21
N ALA A 9 -14.08 -20.35 -10.29
CA ALA A 9 -15.39 -21.00 -10.36
C ALA A 9 -15.30 -22.52 -10.17
N ALA A 10 -16.36 -23.14 -9.63
CA ALA A 10 -16.32 -24.54 -9.18
C ALA A 10 -16.01 -25.56 -10.31
N ASP A 11 -16.51 -25.30 -11.51
CA ASP A 11 -16.27 -26.08 -12.73
C ASP A 11 -14.84 -25.92 -13.25
N GLU A 12 -14.31 -24.70 -13.27
CA GLU A 12 -12.91 -24.41 -13.62
C GLU A 12 -11.94 -25.04 -12.62
N GLN A 13 -12.25 -25.00 -11.32
CA GLN A 13 -11.44 -25.67 -10.29
C GLN A 13 -11.30 -27.18 -10.56
N ALA A 14 -12.38 -27.84 -10.99
CA ALA A 14 -12.35 -29.27 -11.29
C ALA A 14 -11.42 -29.58 -12.47
N ALA A 15 -11.45 -28.74 -13.52
CA ALA A 15 -10.57 -28.88 -14.67
C ALA A 15 -9.09 -28.63 -14.31
N LEU A 16 -8.80 -27.55 -13.56
CA LEU A 16 -7.45 -27.20 -13.13
C LEU A 16 -6.84 -28.26 -12.21
N ARG A 17 -7.61 -28.80 -11.26
CA ARG A 17 -7.17 -29.91 -10.41
C ARG A 17 -6.87 -31.16 -11.20
N LYS A 18 -7.68 -31.47 -12.23
CA LYS A 18 -7.43 -32.60 -13.15
C LYS A 18 -6.14 -32.41 -13.96
N ALA A 19 -5.78 -31.16 -14.25
CA ALA A 19 -4.50 -30.79 -14.86
C ALA A 19 -3.32 -30.77 -13.85
N GLY A 20 -3.57 -31.08 -12.57
CA GLY A 20 -2.54 -31.14 -11.52
C GLY A 20 -2.24 -29.80 -10.84
N LEU A 21 -2.96 -28.73 -11.19
CA LEU A 21 -2.77 -27.39 -10.63
C LEU A 21 -3.50 -27.22 -9.29
N ARG A 22 -2.99 -26.31 -8.46
CA ARG A 22 -3.54 -25.95 -7.15
C ARG A 22 -3.66 -24.44 -7.00
N ALA A 23 -4.51 -24.02 -6.07
CA ALA A 23 -4.56 -22.61 -5.66
C ALA A 23 -3.16 -22.14 -5.22
N GLY A 24 -2.77 -20.95 -5.69
CA GLY A 24 -1.43 -20.40 -5.58
C GLY A 24 -0.54 -20.64 -6.80
N ASP A 25 -0.86 -21.60 -7.69
CA ASP A 25 -0.09 -21.77 -8.93
C ASP A 25 -0.42 -20.61 -9.90
N PRO A 26 0.57 -20.03 -10.61
CA PRO A 26 0.32 -18.91 -11.52
C PRO A 26 -0.74 -19.21 -12.60
N GLU A 27 -0.75 -20.46 -13.08
CA GLU A 27 -1.72 -20.96 -14.07
C GLU A 27 -3.13 -21.14 -13.51
N TRP A 28 -3.27 -21.21 -12.18
CA TRP A 28 -4.54 -21.21 -11.46
C TRP A 28 -5.02 -19.78 -11.20
N GLU A 29 -4.15 -18.94 -10.64
CA GLU A 29 -4.51 -17.59 -10.17
C GLU A 29 -5.01 -16.68 -11.30
N LYS A 30 -4.54 -16.88 -12.54
CA LYS A 30 -5.01 -16.09 -13.70
C LYS A 30 -6.51 -16.24 -14.01
N TRP A 31 -7.16 -17.29 -13.50
CA TRP A 31 -8.59 -17.54 -13.68
C TRP A 31 -9.43 -17.06 -12.49
N GLY A 32 -8.80 -16.60 -11.41
CA GLY A 32 -9.52 -16.16 -10.24
C GLY A 32 -10.31 -14.87 -10.52
N ILE A 33 -11.49 -14.74 -9.92
CA ILE A 33 -12.44 -13.64 -10.16
C ILE A 33 -11.79 -12.29 -9.83
N CYS A 34 -10.98 -12.21 -8.78
CA CYS A 34 -10.33 -10.95 -8.39
C CYS A 34 -9.41 -10.45 -9.50
N ASP A 35 -8.49 -11.31 -9.95
CA ASP A 35 -7.47 -10.95 -10.93
C ASP A 35 -8.02 -10.88 -12.36
N TYR A 36 -8.90 -11.79 -12.73
CA TYR A 36 -9.41 -11.90 -14.10
C TYR A 36 -10.55 -10.93 -14.41
N ILE A 37 -11.40 -10.61 -13.41
CA ILE A 37 -12.63 -9.83 -13.63
C ILE A 37 -12.59 -8.52 -12.86
N THR A 38 -12.37 -8.58 -11.55
CA THR A 38 -12.56 -7.41 -10.67
C THR A 38 -11.51 -6.33 -10.93
N LYS A 39 -10.22 -6.67 -10.92
CA LYS A 39 -9.14 -5.70 -11.18
C LYS A 39 -9.25 -5.06 -12.56
N PRO A 40 -9.45 -5.82 -13.66
CA PRO A 40 -9.61 -5.22 -14.99
C PRO A 40 -10.83 -4.32 -15.10
N ARG A 41 -11.96 -4.68 -14.46
CA ARG A 41 -13.17 -3.83 -14.47
C ARG A 41 -12.97 -2.52 -13.71
N ILE A 42 -12.28 -2.53 -12.58
CA ILE A 42 -11.96 -1.31 -11.83
C ILE A 42 -11.02 -0.42 -12.64
N ALA A 43 -9.96 -1.00 -13.21
CA ALA A 43 -9.04 -0.25 -14.08
C ALA A 43 -9.77 0.34 -15.29
N ALA A 44 -10.69 -0.41 -15.89
CA ALA A 44 -11.48 0.03 -17.02
C ALA A 44 -12.42 1.20 -16.66
N ALA A 45 -13.10 1.12 -15.51
CA ALA A 45 -13.95 2.21 -15.03
C ALA A 45 -13.15 3.50 -14.78
N ILE A 46 -11.95 3.39 -14.18
CA ILE A 46 -11.11 4.55 -13.88
C ILE A 46 -10.48 5.14 -15.14
N THR A 47 -9.98 4.30 -16.05
CA THR A 47 -9.22 4.77 -17.23
C THR A 47 -10.09 5.02 -18.46
N GLY A 48 -11.35 4.58 -18.44
CA GLY A 48 -12.26 4.60 -19.59
C GLY A 48 -11.86 3.64 -20.72
N LYS A 49 -10.98 2.67 -20.46
CA LYS A 49 -10.43 1.75 -21.47
C LYS A 49 -10.68 0.29 -21.13
N THR A 50 -10.95 -0.54 -22.14
CA THR A 50 -10.98 -2.00 -22.00
C THR A 50 -9.60 -2.54 -21.63
N PRO A 51 -9.49 -3.81 -21.19
CA PRO A 51 -8.20 -4.45 -20.95
C PRO A 51 -7.27 -4.44 -22.19
N ASP A 52 -7.85 -4.40 -23.40
CA ASP A 52 -7.13 -4.28 -24.68
C ASP A 52 -6.80 -2.82 -25.07
N GLY A 53 -7.08 -1.85 -24.19
CA GLY A 53 -6.79 -0.43 -24.38
C GLY A 53 -7.78 0.34 -25.25
N GLN A 54 -8.90 -0.26 -25.65
CA GLN A 54 -9.92 0.41 -26.46
C GLN A 54 -10.85 1.28 -25.59
N PRO A 55 -11.33 2.44 -26.06
CA PRO A 55 -12.30 3.23 -25.31
C PRO A 55 -13.58 2.44 -25.01
N ILE A 56 -14.13 2.61 -23.80
CA ILE A 56 -15.39 1.98 -23.40
C ILE A 56 -16.55 2.75 -24.03
N ALA A 57 -17.45 2.03 -24.69
CA ALA A 57 -18.64 2.61 -25.31
C ALA A 57 -19.77 2.82 -24.29
N GLY A 58 -20.46 3.95 -24.41
CA GLY A 58 -21.61 4.33 -23.59
C GLY A 58 -21.31 5.46 -22.62
N ASP A 59 -22.35 5.86 -21.89
CA ASP A 59 -22.33 7.02 -20.99
C ASP A 59 -22.71 6.59 -19.57
N TYR A 60 -22.06 7.19 -18.57
CA TYR A 60 -22.55 7.14 -17.19
C TYR A 60 -23.82 7.99 -17.08
N LYS A 61 -24.87 7.46 -16.46
CA LYS A 61 -26.21 8.10 -16.43
C LYS A 61 -26.67 8.55 -15.05
N PHE A 62 -25.83 8.41 -14.03
CA PHE A 62 -26.17 8.75 -12.66
C PHE A 62 -25.38 10.01 -12.25
N THR A 63 -26.12 10.98 -11.71
CA THR A 63 -25.74 12.37 -11.36
C THR A 63 -25.40 13.29 -12.53
N ASP A 64 -24.33 13.03 -13.28
CA ASP A 64 -23.92 13.81 -14.46
C ASP A 64 -23.69 12.87 -15.64
N GLU A 65 -24.24 13.19 -16.82
CA GLU A 65 -24.08 12.35 -18.02
C GLU A 65 -22.75 12.68 -18.72
N PHE A 66 -21.83 11.72 -18.73
CA PHE A 66 -20.56 11.84 -19.42
C PHE A 66 -20.10 10.49 -20.00
N PRO A 67 -19.28 10.49 -21.07
CA PRO A 67 -18.80 9.28 -21.71
C PRO A 67 -17.99 8.39 -20.75
N MET A 68 -18.24 7.09 -20.75
CA MET A 68 -17.43 6.12 -19.99
C MET A 68 -15.96 6.13 -20.39
N ALA A 69 -15.67 6.53 -21.63
CA ALA A 69 -14.31 6.69 -22.16
C ALA A 69 -13.49 7.78 -21.45
N GLU A 70 -14.14 8.72 -20.74
CA GLU A 70 -13.43 9.73 -19.94
C GLU A 70 -12.88 9.14 -18.63
N GLY A 71 -13.51 8.09 -18.11
CA GLY A 71 -13.11 7.46 -16.84
C GLY A 71 -13.41 8.33 -15.62
N PHE A 72 -12.65 8.14 -14.55
CA PHE A 72 -12.75 8.93 -13.31
C PHE A 72 -11.38 9.45 -12.89
N GLU A 73 -11.34 10.65 -12.32
CA GLU A 73 -10.15 11.25 -11.70
C GLU A 73 -9.87 10.60 -10.32
N GLU A 74 -9.68 9.29 -10.31
CA GLU A 74 -9.52 8.46 -9.11
C GLU A 74 -8.36 7.48 -9.30
N ASN A 75 -7.81 6.96 -8.21
CA ASN A 75 -6.78 5.92 -8.23
C ASN A 75 -7.30 4.59 -7.65
N ALA A 76 -6.79 3.48 -8.17
CA ALA A 76 -6.98 2.17 -7.56
C ALA A 76 -5.64 1.44 -7.47
N GLU A 77 -5.27 1.08 -6.26
CA GLU A 77 -4.08 0.27 -5.97
C GLU A 77 -4.51 -1.10 -5.45
N PHE A 78 -3.86 -2.15 -5.94
CA PHE A 78 -4.14 -3.53 -5.54
C PHE A 78 -2.95 -4.13 -4.82
N PHE A 79 -3.19 -4.70 -3.64
CA PHE A 79 -2.15 -5.28 -2.81
C PHE A 79 -2.47 -6.73 -2.49
N THR A 80 -1.45 -7.58 -2.59
CA THR A 80 -1.51 -8.94 -2.06
C THR A 80 -1.05 -8.91 -0.62
N LEU A 81 -1.96 -9.18 0.31
CA LEU A 81 -1.63 -9.34 1.73
C LEU A 81 -0.88 -10.65 1.92
N THR A 82 0.36 -10.56 2.38
CA THR A 82 1.20 -11.72 2.72
C THR A 82 1.43 -11.78 4.23
N TYR A 83 1.66 -13.00 4.73
CA TYR A 83 2.17 -13.19 6.07
C TYR A 83 3.70 -13.17 6.02
N GLU A 84 4.29 -12.17 6.66
CA GLU A 84 5.74 -12.01 6.71
C GLU A 84 6.30 -12.43 8.07
N ALA A 85 7.50 -13.03 8.06
CA ALA A 85 8.20 -13.40 9.28
C ALA A 85 8.61 -12.12 10.06
N PRO A 86 8.32 -12.01 11.37
CA PRO A 86 8.63 -10.82 12.15
C PRO A 86 10.10 -10.39 12.10
N VAL A 87 11.03 -11.35 12.02
CA VAL A 87 12.48 -11.12 11.94
C VAL A 87 12.89 -10.49 10.61
N ALA A 88 12.25 -10.86 9.49
CA ALA A 88 12.53 -10.26 8.19
C ALA A 88 12.04 -8.81 8.14
N VAL A 89 10.88 -8.54 8.76
CA VAL A 89 10.34 -7.19 8.89
C VAL A 89 11.25 -6.33 9.79
N SER A 90 11.69 -6.85 10.95
CA SER A 90 12.51 -6.10 11.91
C SER A 90 13.88 -5.68 11.39
N HIS A 91 14.44 -6.42 10.41
CA HIS A 91 15.70 -6.07 9.75
C HIS A 91 15.50 -5.25 8.46
N ASN A 92 14.32 -4.65 8.27
CA ASN A 92 13.95 -3.88 7.09
C ASN A 92 13.99 -4.67 5.77
N LEU A 93 14.18 -6.00 5.81
CA LEU A 93 14.29 -6.86 4.62
C LEU A 93 12.96 -6.99 3.87
N ALA A 94 11.84 -6.71 4.53
CA ALA A 94 10.50 -6.76 3.97
C ALA A 94 9.83 -5.38 3.87
N PHE A 95 10.59 -4.27 3.85
CA PHE A 95 10.01 -2.92 3.81
C PHE A 95 9.00 -2.74 2.67
N GLN A 96 9.34 -3.22 1.47
CA GLN A 96 8.46 -3.19 0.29
C GLN A 96 7.07 -3.80 0.55
N ARG A 97 6.96 -4.80 1.45
CA ARG A 97 5.69 -5.45 1.80
C ARG A 97 4.80 -4.59 2.70
N VAL A 98 5.40 -3.73 3.52
CA VAL A 98 4.66 -2.85 4.44
C VAL A 98 4.47 -1.43 3.90
N ALA A 99 5.25 -1.02 2.90
CA ALA A 99 5.17 0.30 2.27
C ALA A 99 3.73 0.71 1.87
N PRO A 100 2.91 -0.16 1.23
CA PRO A 100 1.51 0.15 0.97
C PRO A 100 0.68 0.51 2.19
N LEU A 101 0.91 -0.17 3.32
CA LEU A 101 0.17 0.05 4.56
C LEU A 101 0.49 1.44 5.15
N LEU A 102 1.75 1.87 5.05
CA LEU A 102 2.20 3.17 5.52
C LEU A 102 1.56 4.31 4.73
N TRP A 103 1.53 4.15 3.40
CA TRP A 103 0.88 5.10 2.49
C TRP A 103 -0.64 5.14 2.70
N MET A 104 -1.29 3.98 2.87
CA MET A 104 -2.72 3.92 3.17
C MET A 104 -3.08 4.61 4.49
N ARG A 105 -2.30 4.39 5.55
CA ARG A 105 -2.49 5.10 6.83
C ARG A 105 -2.31 6.61 6.68
N ALA A 106 -1.48 7.06 5.74
CA ALA A 106 -1.28 8.47 5.46
C ALA A 106 -2.32 9.09 4.52
N GLY A 107 -3.35 8.34 4.12
CA GLY A 107 -4.47 8.83 3.32
C GLY A 107 -4.49 8.38 1.86
N SER A 108 -3.56 7.51 1.43
CA SER A 108 -3.54 6.94 0.06
C SER A 108 -3.49 7.99 -1.06
N GLU A 109 -2.77 9.07 -0.83
CA GLU A 109 -2.70 10.21 -1.75
C GLU A 109 -1.25 10.41 -2.24
N GLY A 110 -1.09 10.72 -3.52
CA GLY A 110 0.22 10.99 -4.11
C GLY A 110 1.15 9.79 -4.17
N ARG A 111 2.46 10.08 -4.19
CA ARG A 111 3.52 9.08 -4.42
C ARG A 111 3.74 8.20 -3.18
N ARG A 112 4.01 6.91 -3.41
CA ARG A 112 4.46 5.96 -2.40
C ARG A 112 5.99 5.82 -2.42
N ILE A 113 6.58 5.71 -1.23
CA ILE A 113 7.96 5.29 -0.98
C ILE A 113 7.96 3.75 -0.98
N ASP A 114 8.33 3.14 -2.10
CA ASP A 114 8.35 1.68 -2.26
C ASP A 114 9.59 1.03 -1.63
N ASP A 115 10.72 1.75 -1.60
CA ASP A 115 12.01 1.27 -1.10
C ASP A 115 12.57 2.14 0.02
N LEU A 116 13.49 1.58 0.80
CA LEU A 116 14.19 2.37 1.81
C LEU A 116 15.03 3.45 1.10
N PRO A 117 14.89 4.73 1.50
CA PRO A 117 15.61 5.80 0.84
C PRO A 117 17.12 5.65 1.06
N ALA A 118 17.89 5.61 -0.02
CA ALA A 118 19.35 5.43 0.03
C ALA A 118 20.06 6.54 0.82
N GLN A 119 19.48 7.74 0.85
CA GLN A 119 19.96 8.90 1.62
C GLN A 119 19.53 8.88 3.10
N GLY A 120 18.83 7.83 3.53
CA GLY A 120 18.42 7.64 4.92
C GLY A 120 17.09 8.30 5.30
N TRP A 121 16.51 9.14 4.44
CA TRP A 121 15.18 9.70 4.67
C TRP A 121 14.50 10.15 3.37
N GLU A 122 13.18 10.24 3.38
CA GLU A 122 12.40 10.73 2.25
C GLU A 122 11.03 11.27 2.69
N VAL A 123 10.50 12.26 1.95
CA VAL A 123 9.14 12.78 2.10
C VAL A 123 8.39 12.57 0.79
N ALA A 124 7.18 12.03 0.87
CA ALA A 124 6.33 11.69 -0.27
C ALA A 124 4.87 12.09 0.02
N GLY A 125 4.49 13.28 -0.46
CA GLY A 125 3.13 13.79 -0.32
C GLY A 125 2.68 13.87 1.13
N THR A 126 1.79 12.97 1.54
CA THR A 126 1.17 12.99 2.86
C THR A 126 1.97 12.31 3.96
N TYR A 127 3.12 11.68 3.64
CA TYR A 127 3.97 11.05 4.66
C TYR A 127 5.47 11.16 4.40
N GLY A 128 6.26 10.93 5.45
CA GLY A 128 7.70 10.85 5.39
C GLY A 128 8.24 9.61 6.09
N LEU A 129 9.44 9.20 5.72
CA LEU A 129 10.15 8.07 6.30
C LEU A 129 11.57 8.49 6.68
N LEU A 130 11.93 8.31 7.95
CA LEU A 130 13.27 8.53 8.48
C LEU A 130 13.87 7.18 8.89
N VAL A 131 14.88 6.74 8.17
CA VAL A 131 15.62 5.48 8.40
C VAL A 131 16.94 5.73 9.12
N ASP A 132 17.68 6.75 8.69
CA ASP A 132 18.94 7.17 9.29
C ASP A 132 18.72 8.38 10.21
N LEU A 133 18.79 8.12 11.51
CA LEU A 133 18.58 9.14 12.55
C LEU A 133 19.66 10.23 12.56
N ASP A 134 20.83 9.97 11.98
CA ASP A 134 21.88 10.99 11.86
C ASP A 134 21.48 12.07 10.83
N ARG A 135 20.47 11.78 9.99
CA ARG A 135 19.87 12.70 9.00
C ARG A 135 18.59 13.37 9.50
N ALA A 136 18.22 13.19 10.77
CA ALA A 136 16.97 13.72 11.34
C ALA A 136 16.79 15.23 11.14
N THR A 137 17.85 16.02 11.26
CA THR A 137 17.79 17.47 11.08
C THR A 137 17.33 17.85 9.66
N GLU A 138 17.87 17.17 8.64
CA GLU A 138 17.51 17.42 7.25
C GLU A 138 16.09 16.94 6.95
N PHE A 139 15.71 15.78 7.49
CA PHE A 139 14.35 15.27 7.38
C PHE A 139 13.33 16.22 7.99
N CYS A 140 13.55 16.72 9.21
CA CYS A 140 12.64 17.66 9.86
C CYS A 140 12.55 18.99 9.10
N ALA A 141 13.66 19.47 8.54
CA ALA A 141 13.64 20.66 7.69
C ALA A 141 12.79 20.46 6.43
N ALA A 142 12.93 19.31 5.76
CA ALA A 142 12.10 18.99 4.59
C ALA A 142 10.62 18.77 4.97
N ALA A 143 10.37 18.12 6.11
CA ALA A 143 9.02 17.89 6.63
C ALA A 143 8.30 19.21 6.95
N ALA A 144 9.00 20.20 7.50
CA ALA A 144 8.44 21.52 7.77
C ALA A 144 8.08 22.31 6.50
N LEU A 145 8.72 22.02 5.38
CA LEU A 145 8.45 22.65 4.07
C LEU A 145 7.42 21.88 3.23
N ALA A 146 7.08 20.65 3.63
CA ALA A 146 6.20 19.78 2.86
C ALA A 146 4.73 20.12 3.14
N GLU A 147 4.05 20.65 2.12
CA GLU A 147 2.61 20.88 2.18
C GLU A 147 1.85 19.55 2.20
N GLY A 148 0.88 19.43 3.12
CA GLY A 148 0.02 18.26 3.22
C GLY A 148 0.66 17.03 3.89
N LEU A 149 1.89 17.13 4.39
CA LEU A 149 2.52 16.08 5.19
C LEU A 149 1.76 15.89 6.52
N ARG A 150 1.28 14.67 6.76
CA ARG A 150 0.44 14.32 7.92
C ARG A 150 1.14 13.36 8.88
N VAL A 151 1.97 12.45 8.37
CA VAL A 151 2.58 11.37 9.16
C VAL A 151 4.08 11.28 8.89
N ALA A 152 4.90 11.17 9.94
CA ALA A 152 6.32 10.91 9.85
C ALA A 152 6.65 9.55 10.49
N TYR A 153 7.04 8.57 9.68
CA TYR A 153 7.48 7.28 10.16
C TYR A 153 8.97 7.30 10.50
N ILE A 154 9.31 6.93 11.74
CA ILE A 154 10.68 6.97 12.26
C ILE A 154 11.10 5.54 12.59
N VAL A 155 12.10 5.04 11.88
CA VAL A 155 12.66 3.69 12.05
C VAL A 155 13.69 3.73 13.17
N THR A 156 13.28 3.32 14.37
CA THR A 156 14.16 3.25 15.53
C THR A 156 13.58 2.38 16.63
N ASP A 157 14.45 1.72 17.38
CA ASP A 157 14.15 1.03 18.65
C ASP A 157 14.58 1.86 19.88
N ASP A 158 15.20 3.04 19.68
CA ASP A 158 15.70 3.91 20.75
C ASP A 158 14.67 4.99 21.10
N ASP A 159 14.15 4.91 22.33
CA ASP A 159 13.19 5.87 22.87
C ASP A 159 13.68 7.32 22.85
N ARG A 160 14.93 7.54 23.21
CA ARG A 160 15.51 8.88 23.33
C ARG A 160 15.67 9.51 21.96
N ARG A 161 16.15 8.73 20.99
CA ARG A 161 16.28 9.19 19.60
C ARG A 161 14.92 9.49 18.99
N PHE A 162 13.93 8.62 19.19
CA PHE A 162 12.56 8.89 18.74
C PHE A 162 12.01 10.19 19.33
N GLN A 163 12.11 10.37 20.65
CA GLN A 163 11.65 11.59 21.33
C GLN A 163 12.36 12.84 20.84
N ALA A 164 13.66 12.75 20.52
CA ALA A 164 14.41 13.87 19.97
C ALA A 164 13.89 14.29 18.59
N VAL A 165 13.61 13.33 17.69
CA VAL A 165 13.01 13.62 16.38
C VAL A 165 11.61 14.18 16.52
N THR A 166 10.76 13.58 17.36
CA THR A 166 9.39 14.05 17.62
C THR A 166 9.35 15.50 18.08
N ARG A 167 10.29 15.94 18.94
CA ARG A 167 10.37 17.34 19.38
C ARG A 167 10.81 18.32 18.31
N ALA A 168 11.48 17.84 17.26
CA ALA A 168 11.95 18.65 16.15
C ALA A 168 10.95 18.72 14.99
N LEU A 169 9.95 17.83 14.98
CA LEU A 169 8.89 17.83 13.97
C LEU A 169 7.84 18.91 14.28
N PRO A 170 7.21 19.50 13.25
CA PRO A 170 6.01 20.32 13.41
C PRO A 170 4.88 19.56 14.13
N ASP A 171 4.16 20.25 15.03
CA ASP A 171 3.05 19.67 15.81
C ASP A 171 1.90 19.13 14.94
N THR A 172 1.81 19.56 13.67
CA THR A 172 0.80 19.11 12.70
C THR A 172 1.10 17.73 12.12
N ILE A 173 2.31 17.20 12.32
CA ILE A 173 2.77 15.93 11.75
C ILE A 173 2.76 14.88 12.87
N GLU A 174 2.02 13.78 12.66
CA GLU A 174 1.99 12.64 13.58
C GLU A 174 3.29 11.84 13.47
N PRO A 175 4.13 11.77 14.52
CA PRO A 175 5.30 10.91 14.53
C PRO A 175 4.88 9.48 14.88
N VAL A 176 5.23 8.52 14.03
CA VAL A 176 4.96 7.10 14.22
C VAL A 176 6.27 6.33 14.27
N ARG A 177 6.53 5.62 15.37
CA ARG A 177 7.69 4.73 15.46
C ARG A 177 7.42 3.44 14.67
N LEU A 178 8.26 3.14 13.70
CA LEU A 178 8.22 1.86 13.00
C LEU A 178 8.98 0.78 13.79
N TYR A 179 8.52 -0.47 13.63
CA TYR A 179 9.08 -1.72 14.18
C TYR A 179 8.83 -2.04 15.65
N GLU A 180 8.62 -1.07 16.54
CA GLU A 180 8.09 -1.39 17.88
C GLU A 180 6.60 -1.76 17.80
N SER A 181 5.80 -1.03 17.02
CA SER A 181 4.35 -1.29 16.88
C SER A 181 4.04 -2.59 16.13
N TYR A 182 4.90 -3.04 15.21
CA TYR A 182 4.69 -4.32 14.51
C TYR A 182 4.98 -5.52 15.42
N LEU A 183 6.01 -5.43 16.29
CA LEU A 183 6.36 -6.49 17.24
C LEU A 183 5.45 -6.51 18.48
N SER A 184 4.97 -5.34 18.92
CA SER A 184 4.05 -5.25 20.07
C SER A 184 2.59 -5.61 19.71
N ASN A 185 2.11 -5.28 18.50
CA ASN A 185 0.75 -5.65 18.10
C ASN A 185 0.54 -7.16 17.92
N PHE A 186 1.58 -7.91 17.52
CA PHE A 186 1.49 -9.38 17.44
C PHE A 186 1.56 -10.09 18.79
N ARG A 187 1.83 -9.38 19.90
CA ARG A 187 1.72 -9.96 21.25
C ARG A 187 0.28 -10.03 21.77
N PHE A 188 -0.68 -9.33 21.16
CA PHE A 188 -2.07 -9.34 21.63
C PHE A 188 -2.90 -10.54 21.14
N ALA A 189 -2.38 -11.38 20.24
CA ALA A 189 -3.08 -12.59 19.76
C ALA A 189 -2.55 -13.90 20.35
N MET A 190 -1.51 -13.87 21.19
CA MET A 190 -0.94 -15.05 21.86
C MET A 190 -0.98 -14.87 23.38
N GLY A 191 -2.19 -14.69 23.91
CA GLY A 191 -2.41 -14.30 25.31
C GLY A 191 -3.64 -14.91 25.98
N ARG A 192 -3.96 -16.18 25.73
CA ARG A 192 -4.21 -17.22 26.77
C ARG A 192 -4.48 -18.58 26.14
#